data_AF-A0A8T2N808-F1
#
_entry.id   AF-A0A8T2N808-F1
#
_cell.length_a   1.000
_cell.length_b   1.000
_cell.length_c   1.000
_cell.angle_alpha   90.00
_cell.angle_beta   90.00
_cell.angle_gamma   90.00
#
_symmetry.space_group_name_H-M   'P 1'
#
loop_
_entity.id
_entity.type
_entity.pdbx_description
1 polymer ?
#
loop_
_entity_poly.entity_id
_entity_poly.type
_entity_poly.pdbx_seq_one_letter_code
_entity_poly.pdbx_strand_id
1 'polypeptide(L)'
;MFLSDRESSPAHLTSDPEQCPMALCISQQPLRYSLVSKATAQRIRTLEKIIGEDPGERGIQALFVQDELLKSSLSLSHASSVLITTGFPTHFKHDPPEENDGPPGAIAMAATLQALGKEVAIVTDHRALEMNIRIMKDAVEKGVIKTAVPVLSFQDSGPDSARHFLLHDGDPKRPRFDHLVAIERSGRAADGNYYNMREVNIKHLVDPIDNLFTTAAEIPGINTTGIGDGGNELGMGKVKEAVSAYMPNGKLIACDVAADFAITAGRPRPLPPHVASTSPDPAYPHHFAPSLKPHFPVSSMALPMAGDHLTQDPLHTHNPQPLFSWLSKAFTGL
;
A
#
# COMPACT_ATOMS: atom_id res chain seq x y z
N MET A 1 -35.57 11.48 -35.75
CA MET A 1 -35.28 12.67 -36.58
C MET A 1 -34.54 13.65 -35.67
N PHE A 2 -33.25 13.93 -35.77
CA PHE A 2 -32.26 13.77 -36.84
C PHE A 2 -31.05 12.94 -36.35
N LEU A 3 -30.74 11.85 -37.05
CA LEU A 3 -29.38 11.31 -37.11
C LEU A 3 -28.71 12.06 -38.27
N SER A 4 -27.68 12.85 -37.99
CA SER A 4 -26.86 13.42 -39.06
C SER A 4 -25.83 12.35 -39.46
N ASP A 5 -26.10 11.66 -40.56
CA ASP A 5 -25.10 10.86 -41.26
C ASP A 5 -24.07 11.82 -41.85
N ARG A 6 -23.01 12.10 -41.09
CA ARG A 6 -21.76 12.58 -41.66
C ARG A 6 -21.03 11.37 -42.19
N GLU A 7 -20.85 11.29 -43.50
CA GLU A 7 -19.83 10.41 -44.09
C GLU A 7 -18.49 10.73 -43.42
N SER A 8 -18.05 9.84 -42.54
CA SER A 8 -16.67 9.84 -42.08
C SER A 8 -15.83 9.31 -43.23
N SER A 9 -15.06 10.19 -43.88
CA SER A 9 -13.89 9.76 -44.63
C SER A 9 -13.11 8.76 -43.78
N PRO A 10 -12.64 7.62 -44.34
CA PRO A 10 -11.92 6.64 -43.55
C PRO A 10 -10.59 7.26 -43.16
N ALA A 11 -10.58 8.00 -42.04
CA ALA A 11 -9.36 8.22 -41.30
C ALA A 11 -8.82 6.82 -41.04
N HIS A 12 -7.62 6.53 -41.54
CA HIS A 12 -6.83 5.41 -41.07
C HIS A 12 -6.57 5.64 -39.58
N LEU A 13 -7.56 5.34 -38.75
CA LEU A 13 -7.40 5.07 -37.34
C LEU A 13 -6.69 3.73 -37.30
N THR A 14 -5.37 3.76 -37.46
CA THR A 14 -4.54 2.69 -36.93
C THR A 14 -4.79 2.72 -35.42
N SER A 15 -5.80 1.97 -34.97
CA SER A 15 -6.09 1.84 -33.55
C SER A 15 -4.86 1.21 -32.93
N ASP A 16 -4.08 2.00 -32.20
CA ASP A 16 -2.94 1.50 -31.46
C ASP A 16 -3.41 0.30 -30.62
N PRO A 17 -2.95 -0.93 -30.91
CA PRO A 17 -3.39 -2.12 -30.20
C PRO A 17 -3.16 -2.02 -28.69
N GLU A 18 -2.22 -1.20 -28.24
CA GLU A 18 -1.94 -0.95 -26.82
C GLU A 18 -3.00 -0.06 -26.15
N GLN A 19 -3.67 0.81 -26.91
CA GLN A 19 -4.79 1.63 -26.42
C GLN A 19 -6.14 0.89 -26.45
N CYS A 20 -6.16 -0.35 -26.94
CA CYS A 20 -7.36 -1.17 -26.94
C CYS A 20 -7.88 -1.35 -25.50
N PRO A 21 -9.17 -1.04 -25.21
CA PRO A 21 -9.73 -1.19 -23.89
C PRO A 21 -9.92 -2.67 -23.52
N MET A 22 -9.75 -2.96 -22.24
CA MET A 22 -10.07 -4.22 -21.59
C MET A 22 -11.12 -3.94 -20.51
N ALA A 23 -12.13 -4.82 -20.42
CA ALA A 23 -13.10 -4.79 -19.33
C ALA A 23 -12.72 -5.83 -18.27
N LEU A 24 -12.59 -5.40 -17.01
CA LEU A 24 -12.33 -6.27 -15.88
C LEU A 24 -13.46 -6.16 -14.85
N CYS A 25 -13.92 -7.30 -14.35
CA CYS A 25 -14.86 -7.33 -13.23
C CYS A 25 -14.13 -6.93 -11.95
N ILE A 26 -14.67 -5.94 -11.23
CA ILE A 26 -14.10 -5.38 -9.99
C ILE A 26 -15.02 -5.53 -8.79
N SER A 27 -16.29 -5.89 -8.98
CA SER A 27 -17.16 -6.30 -7.87
C SER A 27 -18.23 -7.23 -8.40
N GLN A 28 -18.68 -8.18 -7.57
CA GLN A 28 -19.81 -9.06 -7.86
C GLN A 28 -21.11 -8.54 -7.23
N GLN A 29 -21.01 -7.72 -6.17
CA GLN A 29 -22.15 -7.26 -5.39
C GLN A 29 -22.01 -5.77 -5.02
N PRO A 30 -22.57 -4.86 -5.83
CA PRO A 30 -23.20 -5.11 -7.13
C PRO A 30 -22.17 -5.48 -8.21
N LEU A 31 -22.63 -6.17 -9.27
CA LEU A 31 -21.77 -6.49 -10.41
C LEU A 31 -21.26 -5.20 -11.06
N ARG A 32 -19.94 -4.98 -11.01
CA ARG A 32 -19.28 -3.80 -11.59
C ARG A 32 -18.08 -4.22 -12.42
N TYR A 33 -17.96 -3.57 -13.58
CA TYR A 33 -16.80 -3.68 -14.45
C TYR A 33 -16.11 -2.32 -14.58
N SER A 34 -14.79 -2.33 -14.70
CA SER A 34 -14.00 -1.16 -15.05
C SER A 34 -13.31 -1.36 -16.39
N LEU A 35 -13.07 -0.26 -17.09
CA LEU A 35 -12.34 -0.25 -18.36
C LEU A 35 -10.93 0.28 -18.15
N VAL A 36 -9.96 -0.34 -18.80
CA VAL A 36 -8.55 0.06 -18.78
C VAL A 36 -7.91 -0.23 -20.12
N SER A 37 -6.97 0.59 -20.59
CA SER A 37 -6.20 0.25 -21.80
C SER A 37 -5.28 -0.95 -21.54
N LYS A 38 -4.99 -1.74 -22.58
CA LYS A 38 -4.00 -2.83 -22.50
C LYS A 38 -2.64 -2.32 -21.99
N ALA A 39 -2.21 -1.14 -22.45
CA ALA A 39 -0.98 -0.49 -22.01
C ALA A 39 -0.95 -0.29 -20.48
N THR A 40 -2.00 0.33 -19.92
CA THR A 40 -2.08 0.60 -18.47
C THR A 40 -2.20 -0.68 -17.67
N ALA A 41 -3.00 -1.66 -18.13
CA ALA A 41 -3.08 -2.97 -17.50
C ALA A 41 -1.71 -3.66 -17.45
N GLN A 42 -0.95 -3.60 -18.53
CA GLN A 42 0.39 -4.18 -18.60
C GLN A 42 1.38 -3.48 -17.66
N ARG A 43 1.32 -2.14 -17.54
CA ARG A 43 2.15 -1.39 -16.59
C ARG A 43 1.85 -1.79 -15.15
N ILE A 44 0.56 -1.89 -14.78
CA ILE A 44 0.17 -2.31 -13.42
C ILE A 44 0.60 -3.75 -13.16
N ARG A 45 0.47 -4.68 -14.13
CA ARG A 45 0.99 -6.05 -14.00
C ARG A 45 2.49 -6.11 -13.83
N THR A 46 3.24 -5.22 -14.48
CA THR A 46 4.69 -5.11 -14.27
C THR A 46 4.99 -4.64 -12.85
N LEU A 47 4.27 -3.64 -12.34
CA LEU A 47 4.38 -3.23 -10.94
C LEU A 47 4.01 -4.37 -9.98
N GLU A 48 2.95 -5.11 -10.25
CA GLU A 48 2.49 -6.26 -9.46
C GLU A 48 3.59 -7.33 -9.34
N LYS A 49 4.32 -7.59 -10.43
CA LYS A 49 5.48 -8.48 -10.42
C LYS A 49 6.64 -7.94 -9.59
N ILE A 50 6.96 -6.65 -9.73
CA ILE A 50 8.04 -6.01 -8.97
C ILE A 50 7.73 -6.03 -7.48
N ILE A 51 6.49 -5.72 -7.09
CA ILE A 51 6.12 -5.73 -5.68
C ILE A 51 6.05 -7.14 -5.11
N GLY A 52 5.75 -8.14 -5.94
CA GLY A 52 5.76 -9.55 -5.56
C GLY A 52 7.16 -10.20 -5.53
N GLU A 53 8.23 -9.46 -5.86
CA GLU A 53 9.59 -9.94 -5.65
C GLU A 53 9.81 -10.26 -4.17
N ASP A 54 10.43 -11.40 -3.88
CA ASP A 54 10.65 -11.90 -2.52
C ASP A 54 12.14 -11.87 -2.16
N PRO A 55 12.76 -10.69 -1.98
CA PRO A 55 14.18 -10.61 -1.65
C PRO A 55 14.49 -11.21 -0.26
N GLY A 56 13.47 -11.37 0.58
CA GLY A 56 13.57 -12.06 1.86
C GLY A 56 13.49 -13.58 1.77
N GLU A 57 13.22 -14.15 0.60
CA GLU A 57 12.97 -15.58 0.35
C GLU A 57 12.03 -16.20 1.40
N ARG A 58 10.94 -15.49 1.70
CA ARG A 58 9.94 -15.90 2.70
C ARG A 58 8.89 -16.88 2.14
N GLY A 59 8.87 -17.09 0.82
CA GLY A 59 7.93 -17.98 0.14
C GLY A 59 6.67 -17.28 -0.35
N ILE A 60 6.61 -15.94 -0.32
CA ILE A 60 5.41 -15.14 -0.61
C ILE A 60 4.93 -15.31 -2.06
N GLN A 61 5.82 -15.70 -2.97
CA GLN A 61 5.48 -15.94 -4.38
C GLN A 61 4.41 -17.02 -4.51
N ALA A 62 4.33 -17.96 -3.55
CA ALA A 62 3.28 -18.99 -3.51
C ALA A 62 1.89 -18.41 -3.18
N LEU A 63 1.82 -17.19 -2.65
CA LEU A 63 0.58 -16.48 -2.32
C LEU A 63 0.10 -15.57 -3.46
N PHE A 64 0.91 -15.40 -4.51
CA PHE A 64 0.63 -14.49 -5.60
C PHE A 64 -0.64 -14.90 -6.36
N VAL A 65 -1.57 -13.95 -6.49
CA VAL A 65 -2.73 -14.07 -7.36
C VAL A 65 -2.68 -12.95 -8.40
N GLN A 66 -2.72 -13.34 -9.67
CA GLN A 66 -2.58 -12.41 -10.77
C GLN A 66 -3.74 -11.40 -10.84
N ASP A 67 -3.41 -10.15 -11.18
CA ASP A 67 -4.32 -9.04 -11.41
C ASP A 67 -5.04 -8.53 -10.15
N GLU A 68 -4.62 -8.91 -8.93
CA GLU A 68 -5.18 -8.38 -7.70
C GLU A 68 -4.83 -6.90 -7.51
N LEU A 69 -3.60 -6.48 -7.81
CA LEU A 69 -3.20 -5.07 -7.83
C LEU A 69 -3.97 -4.32 -8.91
N LEU A 70 -4.13 -4.91 -10.10
CA LEU A 70 -4.87 -4.30 -11.20
C LEU A 70 -6.34 -4.08 -10.83
N LYS A 71 -7.04 -5.11 -10.35
CA LYS A 71 -8.46 -5.02 -9.98
C LYS A 71 -8.67 -4.12 -8.77
N SER A 72 -7.79 -4.19 -7.76
CA SER A 72 -7.80 -3.28 -6.61
C SER A 72 -7.63 -1.83 -7.04
N SER A 73 -6.66 -1.55 -7.92
CA SER A 73 -6.42 -0.19 -8.45
C SER A 73 -7.61 0.33 -9.24
N LEU A 74 -8.25 -0.53 -10.05
CA LEU A 74 -9.46 -0.18 -10.78
C LEU A 74 -10.64 0.05 -9.84
N SER A 75 -10.83 -0.78 -8.82
CA SER A 75 -11.86 -0.57 -7.80
C SER A 75 -11.67 0.76 -7.06
N LEU A 76 -10.46 1.03 -6.57
CA LEU A 76 -10.10 2.28 -5.90
C LEU A 76 -10.31 3.51 -6.80
N SER A 77 -10.15 3.38 -8.12
CA SER A 77 -10.43 4.48 -9.06
C SER A 77 -11.88 4.96 -9.00
N HIS A 78 -12.84 4.05 -8.74
CA HIS A 78 -14.28 4.35 -8.61
C HIS A 78 -14.68 4.79 -7.19
N ALA A 79 -13.84 4.57 -6.19
CA ALA A 79 -14.11 4.98 -4.80
C ALA A 79 -14.00 6.51 -4.64
N SER A 80 -14.96 7.13 -3.94
CA SER A 80 -14.86 8.54 -3.52
C SER A 80 -14.29 8.67 -2.11
N SER A 81 -14.52 7.66 -1.28
CA SER A 81 -14.13 7.63 0.13
C SER A 81 -13.40 6.32 0.48
N VAL A 82 -12.25 6.41 1.15
CA VAL A 82 -11.38 5.27 1.46
C VAL A 82 -11.01 5.23 2.94
N LEU A 83 -11.20 4.07 3.57
CA LEU A 83 -10.73 3.80 4.92
C LEU A 83 -9.48 2.94 4.87
N ILE A 84 -8.36 3.46 5.37
CA ILE A 84 -7.10 2.73 5.44
C ILE A 84 -6.89 2.22 6.86
N THR A 85 -6.39 1.00 7.02
CA THR A 85 -5.93 0.48 8.31
C THR A 85 -4.54 -0.11 8.20
N THR A 86 -3.77 0.02 9.27
CA THR A 86 -2.39 -0.47 9.35
C THR A 86 -2.01 -0.65 10.81
N GLY A 87 -1.02 -1.52 11.07
CA GLY A 87 -0.47 -1.76 12.39
C GLY A 87 -0.35 -3.25 12.69
N PHE A 88 0.86 -3.66 13.06
CA PHE A 88 1.20 -5.02 13.42
C PHE A 88 2.07 -5.01 14.70
N PRO A 89 1.51 -5.34 15.87
CA PRO A 89 2.22 -5.26 17.14
C PRO A 89 3.10 -6.51 17.39
N THR A 90 4.16 -6.68 16.61
CA THR A 90 5.06 -7.84 16.71
C THR A 90 6.18 -7.67 17.76
N HIS A 91 6.46 -6.43 18.18
CA HIS A 91 7.54 -6.07 19.10
C HIS A 91 7.05 -5.97 20.55
N PHE A 92 6.46 -7.03 21.11
CA PHE A 92 5.86 -7.05 22.47
C PHE A 92 6.80 -6.72 23.65
N LYS A 93 8.11 -6.50 23.40
CA LYS A 93 9.08 -6.02 24.39
C LYS A 93 9.35 -4.51 24.30
N HIS A 94 8.78 -3.83 23.32
CA HIS A 94 8.95 -2.41 23.06
C HIS A 94 7.63 -1.66 23.30
N ASP A 95 7.75 -0.37 23.61
CA ASP A 95 6.62 0.56 23.67
C ASP A 95 6.91 1.75 22.75
N PRO A 96 6.15 1.93 21.65
CA PRO A 96 5.04 1.09 21.20
C PRO A 96 5.50 -0.27 20.65
N PRO A 97 4.66 -1.33 20.71
CA PRO A 97 4.99 -2.67 20.20
C PRO A 97 4.84 -2.82 18.67
N GLU A 98 4.49 -1.74 17.96
CA GLU A 98 4.29 -1.75 16.52
C GLU A 98 5.58 -2.05 15.75
N GLU A 99 5.46 -2.68 14.60
CA GLU A 99 6.52 -2.62 13.60
C GLU A 99 6.46 -1.36 12.74
N ASN A 100 7.50 -1.17 11.94
CA ASN A 100 7.65 -0.02 11.06
C ASN A 100 7.05 -0.25 9.67
N ASP A 101 6.57 -1.46 9.38
CA ASP A 101 5.92 -1.76 8.12
C ASP A 101 4.42 -1.61 8.20
N GLY A 102 3.84 -1.12 7.10
CA GLY A 102 2.47 -0.65 7.06
C GLY A 102 2.36 0.87 7.14
N PRO A 103 2.71 1.55 8.25
CA PRO A 103 2.48 2.99 8.40
C PRO A 103 3.05 3.86 7.28
N PRO A 104 4.30 3.67 6.79
CA PRO A 104 4.79 4.44 5.64
C PRO A 104 3.95 4.24 4.37
N GLY A 105 3.47 3.00 4.13
CA GLY A 105 2.57 2.66 3.03
C GLY A 105 1.19 3.30 3.17
N ALA A 106 0.64 3.30 4.38
CA ALA A 106 -0.64 3.94 4.69
C ALA A 106 -0.58 5.47 4.47
N ILE A 107 0.48 6.13 4.91
CA ILE A 107 0.68 7.56 4.68
C ILE A 107 0.87 7.87 3.19
N ALA A 108 1.68 7.08 2.48
CA ALA A 108 1.88 7.26 1.05
C ALA A 108 0.56 7.09 0.27
N MET A 109 -0.21 6.04 0.58
CA MET A 109 -1.51 5.81 -0.03
C MET A 109 -2.50 6.93 0.30
N ALA A 110 -2.57 7.38 1.55
CA ALA A 110 -3.42 8.51 1.94
C ALA A 110 -3.07 9.79 1.17
N ALA A 111 -1.77 10.08 1.01
CA ALA A 111 -1.30 11.23 0.24
C ALA A 111 -1.68 11.13 -1.25
N THR A 112 -1.50 9.95 -1.87
CA THR A 112 -1.90 9.71 -3.26
C THR A 112 -3.40 9.86 -3.47
N LEU A 113 -4.21 9.24 -2.61
CA LEU A 113 -5.68 9.31 -2.72
C LEU A 113 -6.19 10.74 -2.49
N GLN A 114 -5.60 11.47 -1.53
CA GLN A 114 -5.90 12.89 -1.31
C GLN A 114 -5.53 13.75 -2.54
N ALA A 115 -4.39 13.49 -3.17
CA ALA A 115 -4.00 14.19 -4.40
C ALA A 115 -4.96 13.91 -5.57
N LEU A 116 -5.60 12.73 -5.58
CA LEU A 116 -6.66 12.36 -6.52
C LEU A 116 -8.05 12.90 -6.13
N GLY A 117 -8.15 13.71 -5.07
CA GLY A 117 -9.40 14.34 -4.63
C GLY A 117 -10.35 13.40 -3.90
N LYS A 118 -9.85 12.28 -3.35
CA LYS A 118 -10.66 11.32 -2.57
C LYS A 118 -10.65 11.68 -1.09
N GLU A 119 -11.76 11.40 -0.41
CA GLU A 119 -11.86 11.46 1.04
C GLU A 119 -11.15 10.25 1.64
N VAL A 120 -10.27 10.48 2.62
CA VAL A 120 -9.48 9.40 3.23
C VAL A 120 -9.55 9.51 4.74
N ALA A 121 -9.68 8.38 5.42
CA ALA A 121 -9.47 8.27 6.87
C ALA A 121 -8.57 7.07 7.17
N ILE A 122 -7.88 7.11 8.30
CA ILE A 122 -7.11 5.99 8.83
C ILE A 122 -7.82 5.46 10.07
N VAL A 123 -8.02 4.14 10.17
CA VAL A 123 -8.45 3.47 11.41
C VAL A 123 -7.33 2.61 11.95
N THR A 124 -7.05 2.73 13.25
CA THR A 124 -5.99 1.99 13.94
C THR A 124 -6.49 1.52 15.31
N ASP A 125 -5.71 0.67 15.96
CA ASP A 125 -5.97 0.24 17.33
C ASP A 125 -6.02 1.45 18.26
N HIS A 126 -6.93 1.45 19.24
CA HIS A 126 -7.04 2.49 20.24
C HIS A 126 -5.72 2.75 20.95
N ARG A 127 -4.97 1.69 21.26
CA ARG A 127 -3.61 1.77 21.83
C ARG A 127 -2.63 2.55 20.94
N ALA A 128 -2.74 2.42 19.63
CA ALA A 128 -1.85 3.04 18.65
C ALA A 128 -2.36 4.39 18.13
N LEU A 129 -3.53 4.85 18.59
CA LEU A 129 -4.20 6.04 18.08
C LEU A 129 -3.33 7.31 18.20
N GLU A 130 -2.84 7.60 19.41
CA GLU A 130 -2.02 8.78 19.67
C GLU A 130 -0.72 8.78 18.87
N MET A 131 -0.08 7.60 18.74
CA MET A 131 1.12 7.45 17.91
C MET A 131 0.82 7.77 16.44
N ASN A 132 -0.26 7.23 15.88
CA ASN A 132 -0.63 7.46 14.48
C ASN A 132 -1.06 8.91 14.23
N ILE A 133 -1.69 9.58 15.19
CA ILE A 133 -1.98 11.02 15.13
C ILE A 133 -0.68 11.82 15.02
N ARG A 134 0.34 11.47 15.82
CA ARG A 134 1.67 12.12 15.74
C ARG A 134 2.36 11.85 14.42
N ILE A 135 2.36 10.61 13.94
CA ILE A 135 2.91 10.25 12.62
C ILE A 135 2.24 11.07 11.51
N MET A 136 0.91 11.20 11.55
CA MET A 136 0.16 12.00 10.58
C MET A 136 0.56 13.48 10.65
N LYS A 137 0.68 14.04 11.86
CA LYS A 137 1.12 15.42 12.06
C LYS A 137 2.53 15.65 11.50
N ASP A 138 3.47 14.77 11.84
CA ASP A 138 4.84 14.82 11.33
C ASP A 138 4.88 14.70 9.80
N ALA A 139 4.03 13.85 9.21
CA ALA A 139 3.94 13.70 7.77
C ALA A 139 3.46 14.98 7.07
N VAL A 140 2.53 15.73 7.69
CA VAL A 140 2.11 17.05 7.21
C VAL A 140 3.24 18.07 7.35
N GLU A 141 3.88 18.13 8.53
CA GLU A 141 4.99 19.07 8.78
C GLU A 141 6.18 18.85 7.83
N LYS A 142 6.45 17.59 7.45
CA LYS A 142 7.48 17.22 6.48
C LYS A 142 7.02 17.32 5.02
N GLY A 143 5.77 17.70 4.76
CA GLY A 143 5.22 17.84 3.40
C GLY A 143 5.03 16.51 2.65
N VAL A 144 4.98 15.38 3.36
CA VAL A 144 4.70 14.06 2.76
C VAL A 144 3.23 13.96 2.33
N ILE A 145 2.33 14.53 3.12
CA ILE A 145 0.91 14.65 2.82
C ILE A 145 0.49 16.11 2.94
N LYS A 146 -0.41 16.57 2.05
CA LYS A 146 -0.77 18.00 1.95
C LYS A 146 -1.53 18.48 3.18
N THR A 147 -2.47 17.68 3.67
CA THR A 147 -3.27 17.97 4.87
C THR A 147 -3.50 16.69 5.66
N ALA A 148 -3.59 16.80 6.99
CA ALA A 148 -3.88 15.66 7.85
C ALA A 148 -5.21 15.02 7.47
N VAL A 149 -5.24 13.69 7.41
CA VAL A 149 -6.48 12.92 7.31
C VAL A 149 -6.95 12.50 8.70
N PRO A 150 -8.26 12.28 8.93
CA PRO A 150 -8.75 11.78 10.20
C PRO A 150 -8.10 10.46 10.58
N VAL A 151 -7.61 10.36 11.82
CA VAL A 151 -7.14 9.11 12.42
C VAL A 151 -8.17 8.70 13.47
N LEU A 152 -8.77 7.54 13.27
CA LEU A 152 -9.92 7.02 13.99
C LEU A 152 -9.52 5.76 14.77
N SER A 153 -10.28 5.43 15.79
CA SER A 153 -10.27 4.09 16.40
C SER A 153 -11.66 3.47 16.26
N PHE A 154 -11.70 2.15 16.11
CA PHE A 154 -12.94 1.39 16.09
C PHE A 154 -13.17 0.77 17.47
N GLN A 155 -14.35 1.03 18.05
CA GLN A 155 -14.75 0.43 19.31
C GLN A 155 -15.83 -0.62 19.05
N ASP A 156 -15.49 -1.87 19.36
CA ASP A 156 -16.44 -2.98 19.30
C ASP A 156 -17.24 -3.01 20.62
N SER A 157 -18.47 -2.52 20.56
CA SER A 157 -19.40 -2.42 21.69
C SER A 157 -20.61 -3.36 21.53
N GLY A 158 -20.61 -4.20 20.49
CA GLY A 158 -21.72 -5.09 20.17
C GLY A 158 -21.78 -5.47 18.70
N PRO A 159 -22.71 -6.38 18.33
CA PRO A 159 -22.77 -6.98 17.00
C PRO A 159 -22.96 -5.95 15.87
N ASP A 160 -23.58 -4.81 16.14
CA ASP A 160 -23.84 -3.78 15.13
C ASP A 160 -22.77 -2.69 15.08
N SER A 161 -21.73 -2.72 15.92
CA SER A 161 -20.74 -1.64 16.00
C SER A 161 -20.04 -1.39 14.67
N ALA A 162 -19.67 -2.45 13.94
CA ALA A 162 -19.06 -2.35 12.63
C ALA A 162 -20.02 -1.74 11.58
N ARG A 163 -21.31 -2.11 11.60
CA ARG A 163 -22.32 -1.55 10.70
C ARG A 163 -22.52 -0.06 10.96
N HIS A 164 -22.65 0.35 12.22
CA HIS A 164 -22.74 1.76 12.59
C HIS A 164 -21.47 2.55 12.22
N PHE A 165 -20.30 1.91 12.32
CA PHE A 165 -19.05 2.54 11.90
C PHE A 165 -19.00 2.75 10.38
N LEU A 166 -19.52 1.82 9.58
CA LEU A 166 -19.40 1.86 8.12
C LEU A 166 -20.53 2.59 7.41
N LEU A 167 -21.67 2.83 8.06
CA LEU A 167 -22.88 3.37 7.43
C LEU A 167 -23.29 4.70 8.04
N HIS A 168 -23.75 5.63 7.21
CA HIS A 168 -24.43 6.82 7.71
C HIS A 168 -25.79 6.42 8.28
N ASP A 169 -26.02 6.71 9.56
CA ASP A 169 -27.29 6.45 10.26
C ASP A 169 -27.72 4.97 10.20
N GLY A 170 -26.77 4.04 9.99
CA GLY A 170 -27.07 2.61 9.82
C GLY A 170 -27.69 2.22 8.47
N ASP A 171 -27.83 3.14 7.51
CA ASP A 171 -28.43 2.87 6.20
C ASP A 171 -27.44 2.16 5.25
N PRO A 172 -27.70 0.91 4.84
CA PRO A 172 -26.81 0.16 3.95
C PRO A 172 -26.63 0.78 2.56
N LYS A 173 -27.50 1.71 2.16
CA LYS A 173 -27.40 2.44 0.89
C LYS A 173 -26.51 3.67 0.98
N ARG A 174 -26.06 4.02 2.18
CA ARG A 174 -25.24 5.22 2.45
C ARG A 174 -23.97 4.82 3.20
N PRO A 175 -23.07 4.03 2.58
CA PRO A 175 -21.78 3.74 3.18
C PRO A 175 -20.98 5.03 3.40
N ARG A 176 -20.22 5.06 4.49
CA ARG A 176 -19.27 6.14 4.82
C ARG A 176 -17.97 6.02 4.01
N PHE A 177 -17.67 4.82 3.55
CA PHE A 177 -16.47 4.47 2.79
C PHE A 177 -16.86 3.54 1.64
N ASP A 178 -16.35 3.80 0.45
CA ASP A 178 -16.57 2.96 -0.73
C ASP A 178 -15.53 1.84 -0.83
N HIS A 179 -14.35 2.03 -0.20
CA HIS A 179 -13.28 1.06 -0.22
C HIS A 179 -12.51 1.03 1.12
N LEU A 180 -12.26 -0.16 1.65
CA LEU A 180 -11.41 -0.39 2.81
C LEU A 180 -10.08 -1.01 2.39
N VAL A 181 -8.96 -0.48 2.88
CA VAL A 181 -7.62 -0.99 2.57
C VAL A 181 -6.88 -1.33 3.85
N ALA A 182 -6.48 -2.59 4.02
CA ALA A 182 -5.58 -3.06 5.07
C ALA A 182 -4.16 -3.14 4.53
N ILE A 183 -3.21 -2.51 5.21
CA ILE A 183 -1.79 -2.50 4.83
C ILE A 183 -0.97 -2.96 6.04
N GLU A 184 -0.40 -4.16 5.95
CA GLU A 184 0.36 -4.78 7.04
C GLU A 184 -0.41 -4.70 8.37
N ARG A 185 -1.71 -5.01 8.30
CA ARG A 185 -2.59 -5.04 9.46
C ARG A 185 -2.71 -6.48 9.92
N SER A 186 -2.45 -6.77 11.20
CA SER A 186 -2.66 -8.13 11.74
C SER A 186 -4.10 -8.62 11.51
N GLY A 187 -4.22 -9.84 10.98
CA GLY A 187 -5.48 -10.47 10.62
C GLY A 187 -5.87 -11.58 11.59
N ARG A 188 -7.18 -11.69 11.88
CA ARG A 188 -7.71 -12.76 12.75
C ARG A 188 -7.54 -14.15 12.11
N ALA A 189 -6.99 -15.11 12.83
CA ALA A 189 -6.89 -16.52 12.45
C ALA A 189 -8.20 -17.29 12.70
N ALA A 190 -8.26 -18.54 12.25
CA ALA A 190 -9.48 -19.37 12.28
C ALA A 190 -10.02 -19.64 13.70
N ASP A 191 -9.17 -19.59 14.72
CA ASP A 191 -9.54 -19.77 16.14
C ASP A 191 -9.93 -18.46 16.84
N GLY A 192 -9.95 -17.36 16.09
CA GLY A 192 -10.26 -16.02 16.59
C GLY A 192 -9.10 -15.33 17.32
N ASN A 193 -7.89 -15.87 17.27
CA ASN A 193 -6.67 -15.22 17.77
C ASN A 193 -5.91 -14.48 16.65
N TYR A 194 -4.82 -13.82 17.04
CA TYR A 194 -3.93 -13.09 16.15
C TYR A 194 -2.51 -13.57 16.41
N TYR A 195 -1.78 -13.93 15.36
CA TYR A 195 -0.45 -14.50 15.48
C TYR A 195 0.56 -13.73 14.64
N ASN A 196 1.75 -13.51 15.18
CA ASN A 196 2.88 -13.11 14.35
C ASN A 196 3.52 -14.34 13.67
N MET A 197 4.48 -14.11 12.78
CA MET A 197 5.21 -15.19 12.07
C MET A 197 6.01 -16.13 13.00
N ARG A 198 6.15 -15.79 14.29
CA ARG A 198 6.79 -16.64 15.33
C ARG A 198 5.77 -17.41 16.18
N GLU A 199 4.52 -17.51 15.72
CA GLU A 199 3.41 -18.18 16.41
C GLU A 199 3.02 -17.56 17.77
N VAL A 200 3.49 -16.35 18.05
CA VAL A 200 3.15 -15.66 19.30
C VAL A 200 1.76 -15.06 19.15
N ASN A 201 0.86 -15.41 20.07
CA ASN A 201 -0.46 -14.82 20.15
C ASN A 201 -0.38 -13.36 20.61
N ILE A 202 -0.82 -12.43 19.76
CA ILE A 202 -0.81 -10.98 19.97
C ILE A 202 -2.22 -10.40 20.14
N LYS A 203 -3.26 -11.23 20.34
CA LYS A 203 -4.66 -10.79 20.47
C LYS A 203 -4.88 -9.67 21.49
N HIS A 204 -4.13 -9.67 22.59
CA HIS A 204 -4.21 -8.66 23.64
C HIS A 204 -3.72 -7.27 23.20
N LEU A 205 -3.13 -7.12 22.01
CA LEU A 205 -2.61 -5.87 21.46
C LEU A 205 -3.40 -5.37 20.24
N VAL A 206 -4.38 -6.15 19.77
CA VAL A 206 -5.05 -5.99 18.48
C VAL A 206 -6.55 -5.82 18.70
N ASP A 207 -7.07 -4.66 18.35
CA ASP A 207 -8.51 -4.41 18.31
C ASP A 207 -9.14 -5.13 17.10
N PRO A 208 -10.41 -5.57 17.19
CA PRO A 208 -11.06 -6.41 16.18
C PRO A 208 -11.51 -5.60 14.94
N ILE A 209 -10.60 -4.85 14.33
CA ILE A 209 -10.81 -4.07 13.10
C ILE A 209 -11.21 -4.99 11.92
N ASP A 210 -10.88 -6.29 11.95
CA ASP A 210 -11.36 -7.25 10.96
C ASP A 210 -12.89 -7.36 10.91
N ASN A 211 -13.59 -6.97 12.00
CA ASN A 211 -15.05 -6.89 12.01
C ASN A 211 -15.56 -5.85 10.99
N LEU A 212 -14.79 -4.80 10.69
CA LEU A 212 -15.12 -3.87 9.62
C LEU A 212 -15.03 -4.54 8.25
N PHE A 213 -14.06 -5.41 8.01
CA PHE A 213 -13.87 -6.08 6.71
C PHE A 213 -14.93 -7.15 6.48
N THR A 214 -15.19 -7.98 7.49
CA THR A 214 -16.27 -8.98 7.43
C THR A 214 -17.64 -8.33 7.24
N THR A 215 -17.92 -7.22 7.94
CA THR A 215 -19.17 -6.47 7.75
C THR A 215 -19.23 -5.78 6.38
N ALA A 216 -18.12 -5.23 5.89
CA ALA A 216 -18.07 -4.60 4.57
C ALA A 216 -18.40 -5.58 3.45
N ALA A 217 -17.97 -6.85 3.55
CA ALA A 217 -18.29 -7.89 2.57
C ALA A 217 -19.81 -8.16 2.45
N GLU A 218 -20.60 -7.83 3.47
CA GLU A 218 -22.06 -7.98 3.48
C GLU A 218 -22.80 -6.72 3.01
N ILE A 219 -22.10 -5.59 2.85
CA ILE A 219 -22.69 -4.30 2.47
C ILE A 219 -22.40 -4.03 0.99
N PRO A 220 -23.43 -4.04 0.12
CA PRO A 220 -23.24 -3.77 -1.29
C PRO A 220 -22.61 -2.40 -1.54
N GLY A 221 -21.56 -2.37 -2.37
CA GLY A 221 -20.90 -1.13 -2.77
C GLY A 221 -19.70 -0.73 -1.93
N ILE A 222 -19.37 -1.48 -0.87
CA ILE A 222 -18.08 -1.36 -0.18
C ILE A 222 -17.14 -2.46 -0.71
N ASN A 223 -15.99 -2.06 -1.24
CA ASN A 223 -14.95 -3.01 -1.64
C ASN A 223 -13.81 -3.08 -0.61
N THR A 224 -13.09 -4.20 -0.58
CA THR A 224 -12.00 -4.40 0.40
C THR A 224 -10.70 -4.86 -0.28
N THR A 225 -9.57 -4.31 0.15
CA THR A 225 -8.23 -4.74 -0.27
C THR A 225 -7.38 -5.06 0.96
N GLY A 226 -6.77 -6.24 1.00
CA GLY A 226 -5.68 -6.56 1.91
C GLY A 226 -4.34 -6.50 1.21
N ILE A 227 -3.33 -5.98 1.89
CA ILE A 227 -1.93 -5.96 1.45
C ILE A 227 -1.08 -6.54 2.59
N GLY A 228 -0.34 -7.61 2.30
CA GLY A 228 0.50 -8.29 3.29
C GLY A 228 1.67 -9.04 2.68
N ASP A 229 2.59 -9.48 3.54
CA ASP A 229 3.83 -10.17 3.17
C ASP A 229 3.99 -11.58 3.79
N GLY A 230 3.12 -11.97 4.71
CA GLY A 230 3.23 -13.22 5.48
C GLY A 230 2.02 -14.16 5.39
N GLY A 231 0.84 -13.64 5.04
CA GLY A 231 -0.43 -14.38 5.00
C GLY A 231 -1.24 -14.36 6.29
N ASN A 232 -0.71 -13.76 7.36
CA ASN A 232 -1.37 -13.53 8.64
C ASN A 232 -1.92 -12.09 8.77
N GLU A 233 -1.89 -11.33 7.69
CA GLU A 233 -2.45 -9.99 7.58
C GLU A 233 -3.92 -10.00 7.14
N LEU A 234 -4.66 -8.98 7.57
CA LEU A 234 -6.05 -8.77 7.26
C LEU A 234 -6.28 -8.67 5.74
N GLY A 235 -7.20 -9.50 5.25
CA GLY A 235 -7.54 -9.64 3.84
C GLY A 235 -6.87 -10.83 3.15
N MET A 236 -5.78 -11.35 3.73
CA MET A 236 -5.08 -12.54 3.23
C MET A 236 -5.88 -13.83 3.39
N GLY A 237 -7.04 -13.79 4.06
CA GLY A 237 -7.97 -14.91 4.07
C GLY A 237 -8.43 -15.35 2.67
N LYS A 238 -8.32 -14.47 1.66
CA LYS A 238 -8.55 -14.82 0.26
C LYS A 238 -7.58 -15.87 -0.29
N VAL A 239 -6.37 -15.94 0.26
CA VAL A 239 -5.31 -16.90 -0.13
C VAL A 239 -4.98 -17.87 1.01
N LYS A 240 -5.91 -18.06 1.97
CA LYS A 240 -5.72 -18.85 3.18
C LYS A 240 -5.24 -20.27 2.91
N GLU A 241 -5.74 -20.92 1.87
CA GLU A 241 -5.33 -22.27 1.47
C GLU A 241 -3.85 -22.30 1.06
N ALA A 242 -3.41 -21.31 0.28
CA ALA A 242 -2.01 -21.17 -0.12
C ALA A 242 -1.12 -20.87 1.09
N VAL A 243 -1.55 -19.98 2.00
CA VAL A 243 -0.84 -19.71 3.26
C VAL A 243 -0.68 -21.00 4.06
N SER A 244 -1.77 -21.75 4.24
CA SER A 244 -1.78 -23.00 5.00
C SER A 244 -0.88 -24.09 4.42
N ALA A 245 -0.70 -24.08 3.09
CA ALA A 245 0.08 -25.08 2.37
C ALA A 245 1.58 -24.73 2.28
N TYR A 246 1.90 -23.44 2.10
CA TYR A 246 3.25 -23.02 1.69
C TYR A 246 3.98 -22.17 2.73
N MET A 247 3.26 -21.48 3.62
CA MET A 247 3.91 -20.61 4.62
C MET A 247 4.29 -21.40 5.87
N PRO A 248 5.44 -21.07 6.51
CA PRO A 248 5.80 -21.62 7.81
C PRO A 248 4.66 -21.41 8.81
N ASN A 249 4.25 -22.49 9.47
CA ASN A 249 3.17 -22.47 10.46
C ASN A 249 1.82 -21.94 9.91
N GLY A 250 1.64 -21.95 8.59
CA GLY A 250 0.50 -21.37 7.90
C GLY A 250 -0.86 -21.86 8.43
N LYS A 251 -0.96 -23.14 8.81
CA LYS A 251 -2.20 -23.71 9.39
C LYS A 251 -2.68 -22.99 10.66
N LEU A 252 -1.74 -22.45 11.45
CA LEU A 252 -2.04 -21.71 12.67
C LEU A 252 -2.24 -20.22 12.37
N ILE A 253 -1.32 -19.62 11.61
CA ILE A 253 -1.23 -18.16 11.49
C ILE A 253 -2.09 -17.57 10.37
N ALA A 254 -2.55 -18.38 9.41
CA ALA A 254 -3.27 -17.86 8.25
C ALA A 254 -4.49 -17.04 8.68
N CYS A 255 -4.59 -15.83 8.14
CA CYS A 255 -5.75 -14.99 8.33
C CYS A 255 -6.99 -15.72 7.79
N ASP A 256 -8.10 -15.63 8.53
CA ASP A 256 -9.40 -16.17 8.17
C ASP A 256 -10.27 -15.15 7.42
N VAL A 257 -9.96 -13.86 7.57
CA VAL A 257 -10.75 -12.77 6.99
C VAL A 257 -10.25 -12.44 5.59
N ALA A 258 -11.08 -12.76 4.59
CA ALA A 258 -10.81 -12.47 3.19
C ALA A 258 -11.20 -11.02 2.84
N ALA A 259 -10.43 -10.41 1.94
CA ALA A 259 -10.79 -9.20 1.23
C ALA A 259 -11.24 -9.52 -0.21
N ASP A 260 -11.89 -8.58 -0.90
CA ASP A 260 -12.19 -8.72 -2.33
C ASP A 260 -10.91 -8.82 -3.15
N PHE A 261 -9.87 -8.11 -2.72
CA PHE A 261 -8.54 -8.14 -3.33
C PHE A 261 -7.45 -8.44 -2.29
N ALA A 262 -6.52 -9.32 -2.60
CA ALA A 262 -5.35 -9.63 -1.76
C ALA A 262 -4.07 -9.41 -2.56
N ILE A 263 -3.31 -8.39 -2.18
CA ILE A 263 -2.05 -8.01 -2.82
C ILE A 263 -0.89 -8.50 -1.96
N THR A 264 -0.05 -9.35 -2.54
CA THR A 264 1.19 -9.81 -1.90
C THR A 264 2.35 -8.88 -2.24
N ALA A 265 3.03 -8.37 -1.23
CA ALA A 265 4.13 -7.44 -1.39
C ALA A 265 5.35 -7.91 -0.60
N GLY A 266 6.45 -8.24 -1.28
CA GLY A 266 7.65 -8.74 -0.63
C GLY A 266 8.54 -7.66 -0.07
N ARG A 267 9.24 -8.01 1.01
CA ARG A 267 10.22 -7.14 1.65
C ARG A 267 11.54 -7.85 1.89
N PRO A 268 12.65 -7.11 1.94
CA PRO A 268 13.94 -7.66 2.32
C PRO A 268 13.88 -8.33 3.70
N ARG A 269 14.73 -9.34 3.94
CA ARG A 269 14.91 -9.86 5.29
C ARG A 269 15.37 -8.73 6.22
N PRO A 270 14.83 -8.63 7.46
CA PRO A 270 15.39 -7.73 8.44
C PRO A 270 16.86 -8.10 8.63
N LEU A 271 17.75 -7.10 8.62
CA LEU A 271 19.15 -7.33 8.95
C LEU A 271 19.21 -7.95 10.35
N PRO A 272 20.03 -8.98 10.59
CA PRO A 272 20.22 -9.49 11.93
C PRO A 272 20.62 -8.33 12.84
N PRO A 273 20.12 -8.28 14.09
CA PRO A 273 20.56 -7.25 15.04
C PRO A 273 22.08 -7.33 15.08
N HIS A 274 22.75 -6.21 14.78
CA HIS A 274 24.20 -6.14 14.82
C HIS A 274 24.63 -6.68 16.18
N VAL A 275 25.25 -7.87 16.19
CA VAL A 275 26.14 -8.24 17.28
C VAL A 275 27.21 -7.18 17.21
N ALA A 276 27.20 -6.25 18.17
CA ALA A 276 28.30 -5.33 18.35
C ALA A 276 29.54 -6.19 18.54
N SER A 277 30.31 -6.37 17.48
CA SER A 277 31.54 -7.15 17.49
C SER A 277 32.54 -6.37 18.33
N THR A 278 32.67 -6.76 19.58
CA THR A 278 33.78 -6.35 20.44
C THR A 278 35.04 -7.05 19.95
N SER A 279 35.79 -6.41 19.05
CA SER A 279 37.26 -6.37 19.07
C SER A 279 37.82 -5.69 17.80
N PRO A 280 38.90 -4.90 17.92
CA PRO A 280 39.53 -4.21 16.80
C PRO A 280 40.59 -5.11 16.15
N ASP A 281 40.65 -5.14 14.82
CA ASP A 281 41.94 -5.14 14.15
C ASP A 281 41.83 -4.63 12.71
N PRO A 282 42.78 -3.80 12.22
CA PRO A 282 42.74 -3.19 10.90
C PRO A 282 43.62 -3.97 9.91
N ALA A 283 43.13 -4.27 8.71
CA ALA A 283 43.95 -4.26 7.49
C ALA A 283 43.13 -4.60 6.24
N TYR A 284 43.58 -3.99 5.14
CA TYR A 284 43.35 -4.31 3.71
C TYR A 284 42.27 -3.52 2.94
N PRO A 285 42.55 -3.20 1.66
CA PRO A 285 42.68 -1.80 1.25
C PRO A 285 41.75 -1.44 0.08
N HIS A 286 41.66 -0.14 -0.16
CA HIS A 286 40.93 0.45 -1.27
C HIS A 286 41.47 0.01 -2.64
N HIS A 287 40.61 -0.58 -3.47
CA HIS A 287 40.71 -0.52 -4.92
C HIS A 287 39.40 0.01 -5.50
N PHE A 288 39.39 1.31 -5.80
CA PHE A 288 38.40 1.95 -6.66
C PHE A 288 38.76 1.67 -8.12
N ALA A 289 37.85 1.08 -8.89
CA ALA A 289 37.89 1.11 -10.35
C ALA A 289 37.02 2.30 -10.84
N PRO A 290 37.47 3.10 -11.83
CA PRO A 290 36.74 4.27 -12.28
C PRO A 290 35.62 3.92 -13.27
N SER A 291 34.46 4.55 -13.05
CA SER A 291 33.27 4.50 -13.90
C SER A 291 33.46 5.27 -15.22
N LEU A 292 33.21 4.59 -16.34
CA LEU A 292 33.00 5.17 -17.66
C LEU A 292 31.74 6.04 -17.68
N LYS A 293 31.86 7.30 -18.13
CA LYS A 293 30.71 8.17 -18.48
C LYS A 293 30.46 8.09 -19.99
N PRO A 294 29.21 8.00 -20.46
CA PRO A 294 28.89 8.24 -21.86
C PRO A 294 28.70 9.75 -22.14
N HIS A 295 29.32 10.21 -23.22
CA HIS A 295 29.17 11.55 -23.80
C HIS A 295 27.92 11.61 -24.71
N PHE A 296 27.13 12.67 -24.58
CA PHE A 296 26.31 13.22 -25.66
C PHE A 296 26.60 14.72 -25.81
N PRO A 297 26.79 15.25 -27.03
CA PRO A 297 27.12 16.66 -27.23
C PRO A 297 25.86 17.52 -27.30
N VAL A 298 25.83 18.62 -26.52
CA VAL A 298 24.90 19.73 -26.72
C VAL A 298 25.69 20.88 -27.35
N SER A 299 25.27 21.28 -28.55
CA SER A 299 25.74 22.49 -29.23
C SER A 299 24.85 23.66 -28.82
N SER A 300 25.41 24.70 -28.22
CA SER A 300 24.83 26.04 -28.28
C SER A 300 25.92 27.09 -28.09
N MET A 301 26.02 27.98 -29.08
CA MET A 301 26.90 29.13 -29.17
C MET A 301 26.77 30.08 -27.96
N ALA A 302 27.91 30.61 -27.54
CA ALA A 302 28.07 31.65 -26.52
C ALA A 302 27.82 33.06 -27.07
N LEU A 303 27.51 34.03 -26.18
CA LEU A 303 28.09 35.39 -26.02
C LEU A 303 27.34 36.17 -24.89
N PRO A 304 27.90 37.25 -24.29
CA PRO A 304 28.21 37.22 -22.84
C PRO A 304 27.88 38.49 -22.00
N MET A 305 28.21 38.40 -20.70
CA MET A 305 28.67 39.46 -19.74
C MET A 305 27.71 40.20 -18.78
N ALA A 306 28.30 40.45 -17.60
CA ALA A 306 27.99 41.33 -16.45
C ALA A 306 27.01 40.79 -15.39
N GLY A 307 27.27 40.82 -14.08
CA GLY A 307 28.38 41.32 -13.26
C GLY A 307 28.07 41.11 -11.75
N ASP A 308 29.13 41.03 -10.95
CA ASP A 308 29.32 41.39 -9.54
C ASP A 308 28.55 40.74 -8.35
N HIS A 309 29.39 40.11 -7.51
CA HIS A 309 29.51 40.23 -6.05
C HIS A 309 28.30 39.96 -5.11
N LEU A 310 28.39 38.88 -4.30
CA LEU A 310 28.75 38.92 -2.87
C LEU A 310 28.61 37.54 -2.21
N THR A 311 29.60 37.25 -1.37
CA THR A 311 29.80 36.08 -0.50
C THR A 311 28.75 35.95 0.61
N GLN A 312 28.32 34.73 0.92
CA GLN A 312 28.22 34.21 2.30
C GLN A 312 27.89 32.70 2.29
N ASP A 313 28.79 31.90 2.87
CA ASP A 313 28.58 30.54 3.37
C ASP A 313 27.51 30.57 4.49
N PRO A 314 26.71 29.50 4.70
CA PRO A 314 27.23 28.46 5.60
C PRO A 314 26.68 27.01 5.43
N LEU A 315 27.47 26.11 6.04
CA LEU A 315 27.06 24.90 6.76
C LEU A 315 26.62 23.67 5.95
N HIS A 316 27.56 22.72 5.93
CA HIS A 316 27.36 21.28 5.82
C HIS A 316 26.08 20.81 6.49
N THR A 317 25.10 20.42 5.68
CA THR A 317 24.04 19.51 6.10
C THR A 317 24.35 18.14 5.51
N HIS A 318 24.62 17.18 6.40
CA HIS A 318 24.68 15.77 6.06
C HIS A 318 23.35 15.37 5.43
N ASN A 319 23.42 14.88 4.20
CA ASN A 319 22.32 14.34 3.43
C ASN A 319 22.14 12.84 3.78
N PRO A 320 21.02 12.40 4.38
CA PRO A 320 20.66 10.99 4.38
C PRO A 320 19.55 10.77 3.35
N GLN A 321 19.91 10.15 2.23
CA GLN A 321 18.99 9.48 1.31
C GLN A 321 19.45 8.01 1.19
N PRO A 322 18.56 7.02 0.95
CA PRO A 322 17.10 7.05 1.05
C PRO A 322 16.50 5.80 1.75
N LEU A 323 15.59 6.01 2.71
CA LEU A 323 14.71 4.96 3.27
C LEU A 323 13.34 4.87 2.56
N PHE A 324 13.18 5.53 1.40
CA PHE A 324 11.89 5.70 0.70
C PHE A 324 11.88 5.21 -0.77
N SER A 325 12.76 4.25 -1.10
CA SER A 325 12.96 3.79 -2.49
C SER A 325 11.78 3.03 -3.11
N TRP A 326 10.93 2.38 -2.31
CA TRP A 326 10.00 1.37 -2.86
C TRP A 326 8.61 1.91 -3.21
N LEU A 327 7.96 2.70 -2.33
CA LEU A 327 6.64 3.28 -2.61
C LEU A 327 6.68 4.45 -3.59
N SER A 328 7.75 5.24 -3.60
CA SER A 328 7.90 6.38 -4.51
C SER A 328 7.93 5.96 -5.99
N LYS A 329 8.49 4.78 -6.30
CA LYS A 329 8.55 4.23 -7.67
C LYS A 329 7.21 3.72 -8.21
N ALA A 330 6.26 3.35 -7.35
CA ALA A 330 4.98 2.78 -7.78
C ALA A 330 3.95 3.84 -8.20
N PHE A 331 4.04 5.08 -7.70
CA PHE A 331 2.96 6.07 -7.85
C PHE A 331 3.36 7.42 -8.49
N THR A 332 4.63 7.64 -8.86
CA THR A 332 5.07 8.87 -9.54
C THR A 332 5.22 8.72 -11.07
N GLY A 333 4.74 7.61 -11.64
CA GLY A 333 4.86 7.27 -13.07
C GLY A 333 3.57 7.37 -13.89
N LEU A 334 2.68 8.33 -13.58
CA LEU A 334 1.54 8.72 -14.41
C LEU A 334 1.57 10.22 -14.69
#